data_AF-A0A8H5XUC3-F1
#
_entry.id   AF-A0A8H5XUC3-F1
#
_cell.length_a   1.000
_cell.length_b   1.000
_cell.length_c   1.000
_cell.angle_alpha   90.00
_cell.angle_beta   90.00
_cell.angle_gamma   90.00
#
_symmetry.space_group_name_H-M   'P 1'
#
loop_
_entity.id
_entity.type
_entity.pdbx_description
1 polymer ?
#
loop_
_entity_poly.entity_id
_entity_poly.type
_entity_poly.pdbx_seq_one_letter_code
_entity_poly.pdbx_strand_id
1 'polypeptide(L)'
;MMTVKGATAGAIMMEWNVHESGQGSAGLWDTHFRAGGAAGTDLTVKDCPKLSGKVNPNCVAASLMLHLTPDSSGYFENVWMWTADHDFDTADQTQLDIYVGRGMLIESKGPTWLWGTSVEHCVLYQYQLSGAQNVVMGLIQTETPYFQPPSLSNVPTTPKDSPFPPEPSEPAFCLSGVTYTTKAGDTCDSLALKCSVSSAAIFIGNPDILNCTDMVEGVSLCMPLQCKTYKLQEKDTCMSVAYFTGIQQDDIRLLNPWIHELCGNLQSATIVLGRVICTTPPGGEYDHNVNTTNSDPAYSEYADKAVPPPTGTTLATNATKDCGRCLPLFIQANPSVSEGSCTKDLVPGRTYCVGPTEEVLTQKLKPVPPHTRFGCFAREADTTNRSVLTLADVQHVKPMSILACQSYCLLRGWNVWGIQNGDSCFCDNQLRMDSQIIDDSKCNMRCNGNTTNVCGGKDAIEVFGDQDMLRVQYASLGCYSWSKQAIRGTTGGDTIESPDEMSVDACASLCTVTKKSDFFALWEGKLCTCGREMTPGAKTTSMEECNVACSGQLGDMCGGKGVAEVFTTKTKNVVAS
;
A
#
# COMPACT_ATOMS: atom_id res chain seq x y z
N MET A 1 -17.83 -22.41 14.77
CA MET A 1 -18.80 -22.11 13.71
C MET A 1 -19.96 -21.33 14.31
N MET A 2 -20.24 -20.14 13.78
CA MET A 2 -21.39 -19.30 14.11
C MET A 2 -22.44 -19.46 13.02
N THR A 3 -23.72 -19.59 13.38
CA THR A 3 -24.80 -19.83 12.42
C THR A 3 -26.13 -19.27 12.92
N VAL A 4 -27.14 -19.28 12.06
CA VAL A 4 -28.51 -18.91 12.36
C VAL A 4 -29.45 -20.08 12.06
N LYS A 5 -30.65 -20.05 12.64
CA LYS A 5 -31.70 -21.04 12.39
C LYS A 5 -32.99 -20.33 11.97
N GLY A 6 -33.42 -20.58 10.73
CA GLY A 6 -34.60 -19.99 10.11
C GLY A 6 -34.43 -18.51 9.74
N ALA A 7 -35.57 -17.84 9.52
CA ALA A 7 -35.62 -16.45 9.10
C ALA A 7 -35.31 -15.48 10.25
N THR A 8 -34.04 -15.11 10.41
CA THR A 8 -33.57 -14.18 11.46
C THR A 8 -33.06 -12.88 10.88
N ALA A 9 -33.89 -12.20 10.07
CA ALA A 9 -33.51 -10.97 9.38
C ALA A 9 -32.82 -9.90 10.27
N GLY A 10 -33.20 -9.75 11.53
CA GLY A 10 -32.56 -8.79 12.44
C GLY A 10 -31.21 -9.21 13.02
N ALA A 11 -30.72 -10.41 12.74
CA ALA A 11 -29.52 -10.94 13.40
C ALA A 11 -28.25 -10.23 12.94
N ILE A 12 -27.47 -9.76 13.91
CA ILE A 12 -26.03 -9.52 13.77
C ILE A 12 -25.37 -10.75 14.36
N MET A 13 -24.71 -11.58 13.54
CA MET A 13 -24.20 -12.88 14.01
C MET A 13 -23.07 -12.72 15.04
N MET A 14 -22.28 -11.64 14.92
CA MET A 14 -21.32 -11.23 15.95
C MET A 14 -21.09 -9.71 15.90
N GLU A 15 -21.16 -9.07 17.07
CA GLU A 15 -20.66 -7.72 17.29
C GLU A 15 -19.36 -7.81 18.11
N TRP A 16 -18.28 -7.25 17.55
CA TRP A 16 -16.94 -7.29 18.08
C TRP A 16 -16.57 -5.92 18.64
N ASN A 17 -16.56 -5.84 19.97
CA ASN A 17 -16.33 -4.60 20.72
C ASN A 17 -14.99 -4.57 21.46
N VAL A 18 -14.35 -5.71 21.61
CA VAL A 18 -13.13 -5.82 22.43
C VAL A 18 -11.95 -5.14 21.74
N HIS A 19 -11.15 -4.44 22.52
CA HIS A 19 -9.85 -3.93 22.11
C HIS A 19 -8.74 -4.80 22.72
N GLU A 20 -7.72 -5.09 21.94
CA GLU A 20 -6.57 -5.88 22.36
C GLU A 20 -5.85 -5.23 23.55
N SER A 21 -5.39 -6.07 24.48
CA SER A 21 -4.52 -5.67 25.60
C SER A 21 -3.03 -5.72 25.24
N GLY A 22 -2.72 -6.40 24.14
CA GLY A 22 -1.42 -6.53 23.47
C GLY A 22 -1.63 -7.15 22.10
N GLN A 23 -0.65 -7.03 21.20
CA GLN A 23 -0.81 -7.39 19.79
C GLN A 23 -1.30 -8.83 19.59
N GLY A 24 -2.46 -8.98 18.95
CA GLY A 24 -3.09 -10.27 18.68
C GLY A 24 -3.79 -10.91 19.88
N SER A 25 -3.92 -10.22 21.02
CA SER A 25 -4.59 -10.78 22.22
C SER A 25 -6.11 -10.87 22.11
N ALA A 26 -6.71 -10.18 21.13
CA ALA A 26 -8.13 -10.29 20.79
C ALA A 26 -8.23 -10.79 19.34
N GLY A 27 -8.81 -11.96 19.12
CA GLY A 27 -8.86 -12.53 17.77
C GLY A 27 -9.73 -13.76 17.60
N LEU A 28 -9.87 -14.18 16.35
CA LEU A 28 -10.55 -15.38 15.89
C LEU A 28 -9.60 -16.21 15.01
N TRP A 29 -9.49 -17.50 15.33
CA TRP A 29 -8.77 -18.50 14.53
C TRP A 29 -9.71 -19.65 14.22
N ASP A 30 -9.74 -20.12 12.97
CA ASP A 30 -10.60 -21.25 12.52
C ASP A 30 -12.07 -21.10 12.96
N THR A 31 -12.55 -19.86 13.00
CA THR A 31 -13.90 -19.53 13.49
C THR A 31 -14.72 -19.00 12.33
N HIS A 32 -15.52 -19.88 11.73
CA HIS A 32 -16.30 -19.57 10.53
C HIS A 32 -17.75 -19.19 10.85
N PHE A 33 -18.35 -18.38 9.99
CA PHE A 33 -19.75 -18.00 9.98
C PHE A 33 -20.43 -18.68 8.78
N ARG A 34 -21.56 -19.34 9.02
CA ARG A 34 -22.36 -19.98 7.97
C ARG A 34 -23.81 -19.62 8.14
N ALA A 35 -24.41 -18.97 7.14
CA ALA A 35 -25.84 -18.69 7.11
C ALA A 35 -26.54 -19.65 6.14
N GLY A 36 -27.26 -20.63 6.69
CA GLY A 36 -28.04 -21.61 5.93
C GLY A 36 -27.24 -22.74 5.29
N GLY A 37 -27.89 -23.47 4.38
CA GLY A 37 -27.29 -24.51 3.53
C GLY A 37 -26.79 -25.75 4.27
N ALA A 38 -27.37 -26.06 5.44
CA ALA A 38 -27.03 -27.28 6.18
C ALA A 38 -28.17 -27.74 7.09
N ALA A 39 -28.16 -29.02 7.44
CA ALA A 39 -29.05 -29.64 8.40
C ALA A 39 -29.03 -28.89 9.75
N GLY A 40 -30.22 -28.63 10.27
CA GLY A 40 -30.42 -27.91 11.53
C GLY A 40 -30.51 -26.39 11.40
N THR A 41 -30.28 -25.82 10.20
CA THR A 41 -30.44 -24.38 9.94
C THR A 41 -31.86 -23.97 9.59
N ASP A 42 -32.77 -24.90 9.29
CA ASP A 42 -34.11 -24.62 8.71
C ASP A 42 -34.06 -23.68 7.48
N LEU A 43 -32.93 -23.74 6.76
CA LEU A 43 -32.56 -22.93 5.60
C LEU A 43 -31.85 -23.82 4.57
N THR A 44 -32.45 -24.99 4.31
CA THR A 44 -31.94 -26.00 3.35
C THR A 44 -32.56 -25.80 1.97
N VAL A 45 -32.16 -26.58 0.96
CA VAL A 45 -32.80 -26.55 -0.37
C VAL A 45 -34.32 -26.82 -0.31
N LYS A 46 -34.79 -27.54 0.73
CA LYS A 46 -36.21 -27.78 0.96
C LYS A 46 -36.96 -26.51 1.38
N ASP A 47 -36.29 -25.64 2.13
CA ASP A 47 -36.87 -24.43 2.72
C ASP A 47 -36.67 -23.22 1.79
N CYS A 48 -35.50 -23.16 1.14
CA CYS A 48 -34.99 -22.03 0.37
C CYS A 48 -34.51 -22.44 -1.02
N PRO A 49 -35.34 -23.14 -1.84
CA PRO A 49 -34.92 -23.55 -3.18
C PRO A 49 -34.52 -22.34 -4.01
N LYS A 50 -33.62 -22.51 -4.97
CA LYS A 50 -33.26 -21.44 -5.91
C LYS A 50 -34.51 -20.95 -6.65
N LEU A 51 -34.85 -19.67 -6.51
CA LEU A 51 -36.03 -19.05 -7.10
C LEU A 51 -35.65 -18.08 -8.22
N SER A 52 -36.47 -18.02 -9.27
CA SER A 52 -36.34 -16.97 -10.29
C SER A 52 -37.15 -15.73 -9.88
N GLY A 53 -36.48 -14.66 -9.46
CA GLY A 53 -37.01 -13.29 -9.47
C GLY A 53 -37.97 -12.88 -8.35
N LYS A 54 -38.02 -13.62 -7.22
CA LYS A 54 -38.75 -13.19 -6.00
C LYS A 54 -37.98 -13.59 -4.74
N VAL A 55 -37.88 -12.66 -3.79
CA VAL A 55 -37.34 -12.93 -2.45
C VAL A 55 -38.31 -13.79 -1.67
N ASN A 56 -37.81 -14.87 -1.06
CA ASN A 56 -38.55 -15.61 -0.05
C ASN A 56 -38.25 -15.03 1.35
N PRO A 57 -39.21 -14.37 2.03
CA PRO A 57 -38.97 -13.79 3.36
C PRO A 57 -38.53 -14.81 4.41
N ASN A 58 -38.90 -16.08 4.24
CA ASN A 58 -38.50 -17.15 5.15
C ASN A 58 -37.02 -17.56 5.01
N CYS A 59 -36.33 -17.05 3.97
CA CYS A 59 -34.92 -17.33 3.69
C CYS A 59 -34.01 -16.14 4.01
N VAL A 60 -34.55 -15.11 4.67
CA VAL A 60 -33.79 -13.94 5.12
C VAL A 60 -33.09 -14.29 6.44
N ALA A 61 -31.82 -14.64 6.34
CA ALA A 61 -31.07 -15.31 7.39
C ALA A 61 -30.43 -14.34 8.38
N ALA A 62 -29.80 -13.24 7.95
CA ALA A 62 -29.14 -12.30 8.86
C ALA A 62 -29.03 -10.89 8.26
N SER A 63 -28.94 -9.88 9.13
CA SER A 63 -28.68 -8.50 8.71
C SER A 63 -27.20 -8.25 8.44
N LEU A 64 -26.34 -8.80 9.29
CA LEU A 64 -24.89 -8.61 9.28
C LEU A 64 -24.19 -9.84 9.89
N MET A 65 -23.10 -10.30 9.29
CA MET A 65 -22.35 -11.43 9.86
C MET A 65 -21.36 -11.00 10.94
N LEU A 66 -20.52 -10.00 10.68
CA LEU A 66 -19.56 -9.49 11.67
C LEU A 66 -19.51 -7.96 11.65
N HIS A 67 -19.60 -7.35 12.84
CA HIS A 67 -19.42 -5.91 13.03
C HIS A 67 -18.22 -5.65 13.94
N LEU A 68 -17.19 -4.97 13.45
CA LEU A 68 -16.11 -4.43 14.26
C LEU A 68 -16.44 -2.97 14.57
N THR A 69 -16.78 -2.68 15.82
CA THR A 69 -17.18 -1.34 16.24
C THR A 69 -15.98 -0.39 16.35
N PRO A 70 -16.17 0.94 16.40
CA PRO A 70 -15.07 1.90 16.29
C PRO A 70 -13.92 1.73 17.29
N ASP A 71 -14.23 1.41 18.54
CA ASP A 71 -13.24 1.27 19.63
C ASP A 71 -12.64 -0.14 19.73
N SER A 72 -13.01 -1.04 18.81
CA SER A 72 -12.52 -2.42 18.81
C SER A 72 -11.17 -2.55 18.11
N SER A 73 -10.49 -3.67 18.34
CA SER A 73 -9.33 -4.11 17.56
C SER A 73 -9.34 -5.65 17.44
N GLY A 74 -8.65 -6.24 16.47
CA GLY A 74 -8.69 -7.70 16.37
C GLY A 74 -7.81 -8.37 15.32
N TYR A 75 -7.44 -9.61 15.61
CA TYR A 75 -6.69 -10.50 14.72
C TYR A 75 -7.57 -11.66 14.24
N PHE A 76 -7.83 -11.75 12.94
CA PHE A 76 -8.73 -12.74 12.35
C PHE A 76 -7.96 -13.57 11.33
N GLU A 77 -7.79 -14.84 11.61
CA GLU A 77 -7.04 -15.76 10.75
C GLU A 77 -7.89 -16.99 10.39
N ASN A 78 -7.93 -17.30 9.10
CA ASN A 78 -8.75 -18.38 8.55
C ASN A 78 -10.23 -18.27 9.00
N VAL A 79 -10.82 -17.09 8.80
CA VAL A 79 -12.23 -16.80 9.08
C VAL A 79 -12.99 -16.78 7.75
N TRP A 80 -13.95 -17.69 7.61
CA TRP A 80 -14.81 -17.77 6.43
C TRP A 80 -16.23 -17.43 6.81
N MET A 81 -16.83 -16.47 6.10
CA MET A 81 -18.14 -15.91 6.35
C MET A 81 -19.01 -16.14 5.12
N TRP A 82 -19.69 -17.28 5.14
CA TRP A 82 -20.36 -17.84 3.97
C TRP A 82 -21.87 -17.75 4.10
N THR A 83 -22.49 -17.03 3.18
CA THR A 83 -23.93 -17.14 2.95
C THR A 83 -24.13 -18.29 1.98
N ALA A 84 -24.92 -19.29 2.36
CA ALA A 84 -24.99 -20.50 1.57
C ALA A 84 -25.52 -20.24 0.15
N ASP A 85 -24.72 -20.58 -0.86
CA ASP A 85 -25.10 -20.60 -2.28
C ASP A 85 -25.62 -21.97 -2.72
N HIS A 86 -25.31 -23.02 -1.95
CA HIS A 86 -25.77 -24.39 -2.15
C HIS A 86 -26.02 -25.12 -0.81
N ASP A 87 -26.77 -26.23 -0.89
CA ASP A 87 -26.97 -27.12 0.25
C ASP A 87 -25.77 -28.05 0.43
N PHE A 88 -25.07 -27.91 1.55
CA PHE A 88 -23.88 -28.69 1.87
C PHE A 88 -24.18 -30.17 2.14
N ASP A 89 -25.41 -30.49 2.56
CA ASP A 89 -25.78 -31.84 2.98
C ASP A 89 -26.44 -32.65 1.85
N THR A 90 -26.55 -32.11 0.63
CA THR A 90 -26.97 -32.87 -0.55
C THR A 90 -25.78 -33.37 -1.36
N ALA A 91 -25.88 -34.56 -1.92
CA ALA A 91 -24.79 -35.20 -2.67
C ALA A 91 -24.39 -34.44 -3.94
N ASP A 92 -25.30 -33.64 -4.49
CA ASP A 92 -25.16 -32.84 -5.71
C ASP A 92 -24.86 -31.36 -5.43
N GLN A 93 -24.76 -30.94 -4.16
CA GLN A 93 -24.58 -29.54 -3.76
C GLN A 93 -25.59 -28.63 -4.46
N THR A 94 -26.88 -28.92 -4.30
CA THR A 94 -27.94 -28.22 -5.02
C THR A 94 -27.94 -26.74 -4.64
N GLN A 95 -27.90 -25.84 -5.64
CA GLN A 95 -27.96 -24.40 -5.38
C GLN A 95 -29.29 -23.97 -4.75
N LEU A 96 -29.21 -22.97 -3.89
CA LEU A 96 -30.32 -22.43 -3.11
C LEU A 96 -30.17 -20.91 -2.92
N ASP A 97 -31.22 -20.23 -2.45
CA ASP A 97 -31.20 -18.78 -2.26
C ASP A 97 -31.37 -18.41 -0.77
N ILE A 98 -30.27 -18.06 -0.11
CA ILE A 98 -30.26 -17.44 1.23
C ILE A 98 -29.94 -15.96 1.13
N TYR A 99 -30.60 -15.14 1.94
CA TYR A 99 -30.38 -13.70 1.97
C TYR A 99 -29.73 -13.27 3.28
N VAL A 100 -28.47 -12.86 3.21
CA VAL A 100 -27.78 -12.10 4.27
C VAL A 100 -27.50 -10.70 3.76
N GLY A 101 -27.85 -9.68 4.55
CA GLY A 101 -27.71 -8.30 4.14
C GLY A 101 -26.26 -7.90 3.90
N ARG A 102 -25.42 -8.11 4.91
CA ARG A 102 -24.07 -7.58 4.99
C ARG A 102 -23.10 -8.65 5.50
N GLY A 103 -21.90 -8.65 4.94
CA GLY A 103 -20.82 -9.52 5.37
C GLY A 103 -20.10 -9.03 6.62
N MET A 104 -18.93 -8.41 6.44
CA MET A 104 -18.13 -7.82 7.51
C MET A 104 -18.15 -6.28 7.43
N LEU A 105 -18.65 -5.62 8.47
CA LEU A 105 -18.56 -4.18 8.66
C LEU A 105 -17.40 -3.84 9.59
N ILE A 106 -16.50 -2.97 9.15
CA ILE A 106 -15.31 -2.55 9.91
C ILE A 106 -15.36 -1.05 10.11
N GLU A 107 -15.55 -0.62 11.35
CA GLU A 107 -15.45 0.78 11.80
C GLU A 107 -14.27 1.00 12.75
N SER A 108 -13.66 -0.10 13.21
CA SER A 108 -12.49 -0.15 14.08
C SER A 108 -11.41 0.85 13.67
N LYS A 109 -10.91 1.62 14.65
CA LYS A 109 -9.69 2.43 14.51
C LYS A 109 -8.40 1.61 14.64
N GLY A 110 -8.56 0.32 14.92
CA GLY A 110 -7.52 -0.69 14.87
C GLY A 110 -6.72 -0.83 16.17
N PRO A 111 -5.68 -1.67 16.12
CA PRO A 111 -5.22 -2.39 14.93
C PRO A 111 -6.11 -3.60 14.56
N THR A 112 -6.37 -3.78 13.26
CA THR A 112 -7.16 -4.91 12.74
C THR A 112 -6.35 -5.68 11.70
N TRP A 113 -6.23 -6.99 11.86
CA TRP A 113 -5.55 -7.89 10.91
C TRP A 113 -6.49 -8.98 10.40
N LEU A 114 -6.64 -9.07 9.08
CA LEU A 114 -7.45 -10.07 8.40
C LEU A 114 -6.55 -10.95 7.52
N TRP A 115 -6.15 -12.10 8.05
CA TRP A 115 -5.25 -13.06 7.38
C TRP A 115 -6.04 -14.24 6.80
N GLY A 116 -6.09 -14.33 5.46
CA GLY A 116 -6.79 -15.41 4.77
C GLY A 116 -8.29 -15.46 5.10
N THR A 117 -8.96 -14.30 5.09
CA THR A 117 -10.39 -14.20 5.39
C THR A 117 -11.21 -14.21 4.10
N SER A 118 -12.41 -14.79 4.15
CA SER A 118 -13.34 -14.81 3.02
C SER A 118 -14.73 -14.41 3.49
N VAL A 119 -15.41 -13.56 2.72
CA VAL A 119 -16.81 -13.19 2.95
C VAL A 119 -17.55 -13.26 1.63
N GLU A 120 -18.63 -14.05 1.59
CA GLU A 120 -19.26 -14.42 0.33
C GLU A 120 -20.79 -14.33 0.37
N HIS A 121 -21.35 -14.01 -0.80
CA HIS A 121 -22.77 -14.08 -1.14
C HIS A 121 -23.70 -13.21 -0.28
N CYS A 122 -23.20 -12.13 0.32
CA CYS A 122 -24.04 -11.13 0.98
C CYS A 122 -24.63 -10.15 -0.05
N VAL A 123 -25.85 -9.67 0.21
CA VAL A 123 -26.68 -8.90 -0.73
C VAL A 123 -26.16 -7.49 -1.00
N LEU A 124 -25.67 -6.79 0.04
CA LEU A 124 -25.22 -5.40 -0.05
C LEU A 124 -23.71 -5.28 -0.23
N TYR A 125 -22.93 -5.95 0.62
CA TYR A 125 -21.47 -5.96 0.53
C TYR A 125 -20.89 -7.17 1.26
N GLN A 126 -19.70 -7.59 0.82
CA GLN A 126 -18.93 -8.63 1.48
C GLN A 126 -18.05 -8.04 2.59
N TYR A 127 -17.26 -7.01 2.28
CA TYR A 127 -16.53 -6.20 3.24
C TYR A 127 -16.90 -4.73 3.07
N GLN A 128 -17.10 -4.02 4.18
CA GLN A 128 -17.27 -2.57 4.20
C GLN A 128 -16.37 -1.97 5.26
N LEU A 129 -15.51 -1.03 4.86
CA LEU A 129 -14.75 -0.19 5.79
C LEU A 129 -15.46 1.16 5.86
N SER A 130 -15.92 1.54 7.06
CA SER A 130 -16.61 2.80 7.29
C SER A 130 -15.88 3.60 8.35
N GLY A 131 -15.13 4.61 7.92
CA GLY A 131 -14.28 5.41 8.81
C GLY A 131 -13.16 4.64 9.51
N ALA A 132 -12.88 3.39 9.13
CA ALA A 132 -11.87 2.55 9.77
C ALA A 132 -10.43 3.09 9.60
N GLN A 133 -9.54 2.71 10.51
CA GLN A 133 -8.11 3.03 10.47
C GLN A 133 -7.28 1.81 10.87
N ASN A 134 -6.00 1.77 10.45
CA ASN A 134 -5.04 0.73 10.86
C ASN A 134 -5.53 -0.72 10.59
N VAL A 135 -6.03 -0.97 9.38
CA VAL A 135 -6.53 -2.29 8.95
C VAL A 135 -5.57 -2.93 7.94
N VAL A 136 -5.20 -4.19 8.16
CA VAL A 136 -4.43 -5.03 7.23
C VAL A 136 -5.33 -6.17 6.73
N MET A 137 -5.32 -6.43 5.43
CA MET A 137 -6.15 -7.45 4.77
C MET A 137 -5.29 -8.24 3.77
N GLY A 138 -5.07 -9.53 4.00
CA GLY A 138 -4.10 -10.32 3.21
C GLY A 138 -4.25 -11.84 3.32
N LEU A 139 -4.52 -12.59 2.24
CA LEU A 139 -5.41 -12.16 1.17
C LEU A 139 -6.85 -12.15 1.69
N ILE A 140 -7.70 -11.38 1.02
CA ILE A 140 -9.15 -11.48 1.15
C ILE A 140 -9.73 -12.13 -0.09
N GLN A 141 -10.87 -12.79 0.07
CA GLN A 141 -11.62 -13.36 -1.05
C GLN A 141 -13.12 -13.05 -0.88
N THR A 142 -13.81 -12.90 -2.01
CA THR A 142 -15.24 -12.56 -2.07
C THR A 142 -15.92 -13.15 -3.30
N GLU A 143 -17.20 -13.51 -3.17
CA GLU A 143 -18.11 -13.80 -4.28
C GLU A 143 -19.43 -13.04 -4.15
N THR A 144 -19.98 -12.58 -5.28
CA THR A 144 -21.33 -12.02 -5.38
C THR A 144 -22.36 -13.15 -5.24
N PRO A 145 -23.51 -12.95 -4.58
CA PRO A 145 -24.55 -13.98 -4.56
C PRO A 145 -25.05 -14.27 -5.98
N TYR A 146 -25.16 -15.56 -6.31
CA TYR A 146 -25.42 -16.00 -7.69
C TYR A 146 -26.80 -15.60 -8.25
N PHE A 147 -27.67 -15.06 -7.41
CA PHE A 147 -28.95 -14.48 -7.84
C PHE A 147 -28.85 -13.01 -8.35
N GLN A 148 -27.67 -12.34 -8.32
CA GLN A 148 -27.44 -10.96 -8.81
C GLN A 148 -26.47 -10.88 -10.05
N PRO A 149 -26.79 -10.17 -11.17
CA PRO A 149 -27.91 -10.38 -12.10
C PRO A 149 -27.46 -10.69 -13.57
N PRO A 150 -28.36 -11.19 -14.46
CA PRO A 150 -28.28 -10.85 -15.90
C PRO A 150 -29.42 -9.94 -16.41
N SER A 151 -30.51 -9.82 -15.67
CA SER A 151 -31.67 -8.94 -15.90
C SER A 151 -32.55 -9.15 -14.68
N LEU A 152 -33.22 -8.14 -14.10
CA LEU A 152 -34.53 -8.28 -13.40
C LEU A 152 -34.80 -7.07 -12.50
N SER A 153 -35.90 -6.40 -12.82
CA SER A 153 -36.60 -5.36 -12.06
C SER A 153 -37.26 -5.84 -10.74
N ASN A 154 -36.88 -6.99 -10.19
CA ASN A 154 -37.57 -7.63 -9.05
C ASN A 154 -36.66 -8.41 -8.08
N VAL A 155 -35.33 -8.30 -8.20
CA VAL A 155 -34.38 -8.86 -7.22
C VAL A 155 -33.86 -7.71 -6.37
N PRO A 156 -33.56 -7.89 -5.06
CA PRO A 156 -32.89 -6.88 -4.24
C PRO A 156 -31.47 -6.66 -4.76
N THR A 157 -31.35 -5.86 -5.81
CA THR A 157 -30.08 -5.47 -6.43
C THR A 157 -29.69 -4.06 -6.02
N THR A 158 -30.43 -3.43 -5.10
CA THR A 158 -30.08 -2.11 -4.55
C THR A 158 -30.38 -2.01 -3.06
N PRO A 159 -29.74 -1.06 -2.34
CA PRO A 159 -30.11 -0.71 -0.97
C PRO A 159 -31.60 -0.37 -0.79
N LYS A 160 -32.26 0.08 -1.87
CA LYS A 160 -33.69 0.44 -1.88
C LYS A 160 -34.63 -0.78 -1.92
N ASP A 161 -34.21 -1.85 -2.60
CA ASP A 161 -34.97 -3.10 -2.74
C ASP A 161 -34.52 -4.18 -1.73
N SER A 162 -33.44 -3.91 -1.01
CA SER A 162 -32.93 -4.71 0.11
C SER A 162 -34.01 -4.94 1.17
N PRO A 163 -34.15 -6.16 1.72
CA PRO A 163 -34.98 -6.39 2.90
C PRO A 163 -34.39 -5.71 4.17
N PHE A 164 -33.25 -5.03 4.06
CA PHE A 164 -32.57 -4.32 5.13
C PHE A 164 -32.47 -2.81 4.83
N PRO A 165 -32.65 -1.93 5.84
CA PRO A 165 -32.51 -0.50 5.65
C PRO A 165 -31.09 -0.13 5.19
N PRO A 166 -30.92 0.90 4.35
CA PRO A 166 -29.59 1.43 3.99
C PRO A 166 -28.88 1.98 5.23
N GLU A 167 -27.54 1.96 5.24
CA GLU A 167 -26.79 2.59 6.33
C GLU A 167 -26.94 4.12 6.30
N PRO A 168 -26.91 4.80 7.46
CA PRO A 168 -26.69 6.23 7.50
C PRO A 168 -25.26 6.53 7.03
N SER A 169 -25.10 6.84 5.75
CA SER A 169 -23.83 7.35 5.24
C SER A 169 -23.64 8.81 5.64
N GLU A 170 -22.38 9.21 5.90
CA GLU A 170 -22.05 10.64 5.86
C GLU A 170 -22.49 11.22 4.50
N PRO A 171 -22.94 12.49 4.45
CA PRO A 171 -23.34 13.10 3.20
C PRO A 171 -22.20 12.99 2.19
N ALA A 172 -22.44 12.23 1.11
CA ALA A 172 -21.44 11.97 0.08
C ALA A 172 -20.86 13.30 -0.41
N PHE A 173 -19.55 13.47 -0.22
CA PHE A 173 -18.83 14.64 -0.71
C PHE A 173 -18.90 14.67 -2.24
N CYS A 174 -19.66 15.61 -2.79
CA CYS A 174 -19.79 15.76 -4.23
C CYS A 174 -18.95 16.94 -4.74
N LEU A 175 -17.75 16.64 -5.22
CA LEU A 175 -16.76 17.65 -5.64
C LEU A 175 -17.30 18.63 -6.68
N SER A 176 -18.11 18.15 -7.65
CA SER A 176 -18.69 19.00 -8.68
C SER A 176 -19.83 19.89 -8.17
N GLY A 177 -20.42 19.56 -7.02
CA GLY A 177 -21.69 20.12 -6.56
C GLY A 177 -22.90 19.77 -7.45
N VAL A 178 -22.71 18.94 -8.47
CA VAL A 178 -23.76 18.56 -9.42
C VAL A 178 -24.27 17.16 -9.09
N THR A 179 -25.55 17.08 -8.78
CA THR A 179 -26.24 15.80 -8.54
C THR A 179 -27.22 15.48 -9.66
N TYR A 180 -27.39 14.20 -9.96
CA TYR A 180 -28.37 13.71 -10.91
C TYR A 180 -29.20 12.59 -10.30
N THR A 181 -30.53 12.71 -10.37
CA THR A 181 -31.44 11.63 -9.98
C THR A 181 -31.69 10.73 -11.18
N THR A 182 -31.33 9.45 -11.06
CA THR A 182 -31.50 8.42 -12.09
C THR A 182 -32.95 8.25 -12.51
N LYS A 183 -33.15 7.98 -13.80
CA LYS A 183 -34.45 7.69 -14.42
C LYS A 183 -34.43 6.30 -15.03
N ALA A 184 -35.62 5.74 -15.28
CA ALA A 184 -35.74 4.46 -15.97
C ALA A 184 -34.98 4.47 -17.32
N GLY A 185 -34.10 3.48 -17.51
CA GLY A 185 -33.28 3.31 -18.71
C GLY A 185 -31.97 4.12 -18.73
N ASP A 186 -31.62 4.81 -17.64
CA ASP A 186 -30.30 5.44 -17.52
C ASP A 186 -29.20 4.39 -17.39
N THR A 187 -28.02 4.72 -17.95
CA THR A 187 -26.80 3.91 -17.94
C THR A 187 -25.61 4.83 -17.69
N CYS A 188 -24.46 4.30 -17.28
CA CYS A 188 -23.25 5.11 -17.12
C CYS A 188 -22.91 5.81 -18.44
N ASP A 189 -23.04 5.12 -19.58
CA ASP A 189 -22.74 5.68 -20.89
C ASP A 189 -23.72 6.78 -21.32
N SER A 190 -25.02 6.58 -21.11
CA SER A 190 -26.03 7.59 -21.47
C SER A 190 -25.88 8.84 -20.61
N LEU A 191 -25.63 8.67 -19.32
CA LEU A 191 -25.37 9.79 -18.41
C LEU A 191 -24.02 10.47 -18.68
N ALA A 192 -22.98 9.69 -18.96
CA ALA A 192 -21.66 10.20 -19.29
C ALA A 192 -21.69 11.11 -20.52
N LEU A 193 -22.36 10.69 -21.58
CA LEU A 193 -22.54 11.52 -22.78
C LEU A 193 -23.41 12.75 -22.52
N LYS A 194 -24.49 12.59 -21.76
CA LYS A 194 -25.43 13.67 -21.45
C LYS A 194 -24.80 14.76 -20.59
N CYS A 195 -23.97 14.37 -19.63
CA CYS A 195 -23.36 15.25 -18.66
C CYS A 195 -21.91 15.62 -18.99
N SER A 196 -21.38 15.12 -20.11
CA SER A 196 -19.98 15.31 -20.53
C SER A 196 -18.98 14.89 -19.44
N VAL A 197 -19.09 13.65 -18.97
CA VAL A 197 -18.21 13.06 -17.94
C VAL A 197 -17.77 11.65 -18.36
N SER A 198 -16.85 11.04 -17.61
CA SER A 198 -16.46 9.64 -17.83
C SER A 198 -17.46 8.65 -17.21
N SER A 199 -17.80 7.58 -17.93
CA SER A 199 -18.65 6.48 -17.43
C SER A 199 -18.03 5.84 -16.18
N ALA A 200 -16.72 5.60 -16.21
CA ALA A 200 -15.99 5.01 -15.09
C ALA A 200 -15.99 5.94 -13.87
N ALA A 201 -15.88 7.26 -14.08
CA ALA A 201 -15.93 8.21 -12.98
C ALA A 201 -17.32 8.28 -12.32
N ILE A 202 -18.40 8.10 -13.09
CA ILE A 202 -19.75 7.95 -12.53
C ILE A 202 -19.79 6.69 -11.66
N PHE A 203 -19.37 5.54 -12.19
CA PHE A 203 -19.39 4.26 -11.46
C PHE A 203 -18.57 4.32 -10.17
N ILE A 204 -17.30 4.75 -10.26
CA ILE A 204 -16.36 4.77 -9.14
C ILE A 204 -16.78 5.82 -8.09
N GLY A 205 -17.31 6.96 -8.52
CA GLY A 205 -17.71 8.06 -7.63
C GLY A 205 -19.05 7.83 -6.92
N ASN A 206 -19.80 6.79 -7.29
CA ASN A 206 -21.15 6.54 -6.77
C ASN A 206 -21.28 5.06 -6.39
N PRO A 207 -20.99 4.70 -5.12
CA PRO A 207 -20.97 3.30 -4.67
C PRO A 207 -22.35 2.61 -4.77
N ASP A 208 -23.44 3.36 -4.84
CA ASP A 208 -24.79 2.82 -5.04
C ASP A 208 -25.03 2.26 -6.46
N ILE A 209 -24.12 2.50 -7.41
CA ILE A 209 -24.20 1.95 -8.76
C ILE A 209 -23.55 0.57 -8.77
N LEU A 210 -24.37 -0.47 -8.84
CA LEU A 210 -23.87 -1.85 -8.98
C LEU A 210 -23.71 -2.29 -10.44
N ASN A 211 -24.46 -1.70 -11.36
CA ASN A 211 -24.43 -2.04 -12.78
C ASN A 211 -24.54 -0.79 -13.66
N CYS A 212 -23.51 -0.51 -14.46
CA CYS A 212 -23.50 0.61 -15.39
C CYS A 212 -24.51 0.49 -16.55
N THR A 213 -25.05 -0.70 -16.81
CA THR A 213 -25.97 -0.95 -17.93
C THR A 213 -27.44 -0.93 -17.53
N ASP A 214 -27.75 -0.93 -16.24
CA ASP A 214 -29.12 -0.96 -15.71
C ASP A 214 -29.16 -0.21 -14.37
N MET A 215 -29.34 1.11 -14.43
CA MET A 215 -29.39 1.94 -13.24
C MET A 215 -30.79 1.97 -12.64
N VAL A 216 -30.87 1.81 -11.31
CA VAL A 216 -32.14 1.91 -10.59
C VAL A 216 -32.63 3.34 -10.54
N GLU A 217 -33.92 3.53 -10.80
CA GLU A 217 -34.60 4.82 -10.81
C GLU A 217 -34.73 5.45 -9.41
N GLY A 218 -34.50 6.76 -9.34
CA GLY A 218 -34.66 7.57 -8.14
C GLY A 218 -33.43 7.62 -7.23
N VAL A 219 -32.28 7.12 -7.67
CA VAL A 219 -31.00 7.19 -6.95
C VAL A 219 -30.34 8.54 -7.25
N SER A 220 -29.90 9.24 -6.21
CA SER A 220 -29.19 10.52 -6.35
C SER A 220 -27.69 10.29 -6.50
N LEU A 221 -27.18 10.53 -7.70
CA LEU A 221 -25.76 10.38 -8.04
C LEU A 221 -25.03 11.72 -7.92
N CYS A 222 -23.81 11.72 -7.39
CA CYS A 222 -22.85 12.79 -7.61
C CYS A 222 -22.23 12.66 -9.00
N MET A 223 -22.40 13.67 -9.83
CA MET A 223 -21.82 13.69 -11.16
C MET A 223 -20.35 14.14 -11.10
N PRO A 224 -19.41 13.47 -11.79
CA PRO A 224 -18.02 13.91 -11.86
C PRO A 224 -17.86 15.30 -12.49
N LEU A 225 -16.66 15.88 -12.37
CA LEU A 225 -16.30 17.09 -13.11
C LEU A 225 -16.33 16.82 -14.63
N GLN A 226 -16.79 17.80 -15.40
CA GLN A 226 -16.96 17.65 -16.84
C GLN A 226 -15.63 17.63 -17.60
N CYS A 227 -15.59 16.87 -18.69
CA CYS A 227 -14.47 16.74 -19.62
C CYS A 227 -14.99 16.64 -21.05
N LYS A 228 -14.14 16.85 -22.06
CA LYS A 228 -14.44 16.35 -23.41
C LYS A 228 -14.41 14.82 -23.35
N THR A 229 -15.39 14.21 -23.98
CA THR A 229 -15.59 12.76 -23.89
C THR A 229 -15.35 12.08 -25.23
N TYR A 230 -14.85 10.85 -25.20
CA TYR A 230 -14.81 9.94 -26.34
C TYR A 230 -15.50 8.63 -25.98
N LYS A 231 -16.37 8.14 -26.87
CA LYS A 231 -17.02 6.83 -26.71
C LYS A 231 -16.22 5.76 -27.45
N LEU A 232 -15.63 4.85 -26.69
CA LEU A 232 -14.84 3.74 -27.21
C LEU A 232 -15.64 2.87 -28.19
N GLN A 233 -15.01 2.53 -29.30
CA GLN A 233 -15.44 1.52 -30.26
C GLN A 233 -14.83 0.16 -29.91
N GLU A 234 -15.41 -0.93 -30.41
CA GLU A 234 -15.02 -2.31 -30.04
C GLU A 234 -13.54 -2.66 -30.32
N LYS A 235 -12.92 -1.98 -31.28
CA LYS A 235 -11.53 -2.22 -31.70
C LYS A 235 -10.57 -1.12 -31.25
N ASP A 236 -11.04 -0.19 -30.44
CA ASP A 236 -10.19 0.89 -29.99
C ASP A 236 -9.10 0.39 -29.04
N THR A 237 -7.93 0.96 -29.25
CA THR A 237 -6.78 0.86 -28.36
C THR A 237 -6.47 2.27 -27.87
N CYS A 238 -5.70 2.42 -26.79
CA CYS A 238 -5.26 3.76 -26.37
C CYS A 238 -4.55 4.48 -27.53
N MET A 239 -3.77 3.77 -28.35
CA MET A 239 -3.09 4.34 -29.51
C MET A 239 -4.07 4.86 -30.58
N SER A 240 -5.12 4.10 -30.92
CA SER A 240 -6.11 4.56 -31.91
C SER A 240 -6.89 5.76 -31.39
N VAL A 241 -7.31 5.72 -30.13
CA VAL A 241 -8.03 6.84 -29.49
C VAL A 241 -7.15 8.08 -29.44
N ALA A 242 -5.89 7.95 -29.03
CA ALA A 242 -4.92 9.04 -28.96
C ALA A 242 -4.79 9.73 -30.33
N TYR A 243 -4.64 8.93 -31.38
CA TYR A 243 -4.60 9.40 -32.76
C TYR A 243 -5.89 10.15 -33.16
N PHE A 244 -7.07 9.61 -32.87
CA PHE A 244 -8.35 10.23 -33.24
C PHE A 244 -8.67 11.50 -32.46
N THR A 245 -8.22 11.58 -31.22
CA THR A 245 -8.55 12.69 -30.30
C THR A 245 -7.45 13.76 -30.28
N GLY A 246 -6.29 13.48 -30.85
CA GLY A 246 -5.16 14.41 -30.94
C GLY A 246 -4.36 14.56 -29.64
N ILE A 247 -4.45 13.60 -28.73
CA ILE A 247 -3.73 13.58 -27.43
C ILE A 247 -2.64 12.49 -27.43
N GLN A 248 -1.71 12.50 -26.47
CA GLN A 248 -0.73 11.43 -26.35
C GLN A 248 -1.35 10.19 -25.69
N GLN A 249 -0.75 9.02 -25.96
CA GLN A 249 -1.21 7.76 -25.37
C GLN A 249 -1.14 7.78 -23.84
N ASP A 250 -0.09 8.38 -23.27
CA ASP A 250 0.05 8.49 -21.82
C ASP A 250 -0.96 9.46 -21.20
N ASP A 251 -1.40 10.47 -21.95
CA ASP A 251 -2.46 11.40 -21.50
C ASP A 251 -3.79 10.67 -21.31
N ILE A 252 -4.12 9.69 -22.15
CA ILE A 252 -5.35 8.88 -21.99
C ILE A 252 -5.37 8.20 -20.61
N ARG A 253 -4.23 7.68 -20.17
CA ARG A 253 -4.08 7.02 -18.87
C ARG A 253 -4.16 8.01 -17.73
N LEU A 254 -3.52 9.18 -17.86
CA LEU A 254 -3.60 10.24 -16.87
C LEU A 254 -5.03 10.75 -16.66
N LEU A 255 -5.81 10.84 -17.73
CA LEU A 255 -7.20 11.27 -17.71
C LEU A 255 -8.18 10.17 -17.27
N ASN A 256 -7.77 8.90 -17.35
CA ASN A 256 -8.60 7.73 -17.04
C ASN A 256 -7.77 6.69 -16.28
N PRO A 257 -7.49 6.92 -14.98
CA PRO A 257 -6.47 6.19 -14.21
C PRO A 257 -6.78 4.70 -13.94
N TRP A 258 -7.99 4.24 -14.25
CA TRP A 258 -8.34 2.81 -14.23
C TRP A 258 -7.72 2.04 -15.41
N ILE A 259 -7.19 2.72 -16.43
CA ILE A 259 -6.49 2.10 -17.56
C ILE A 259 -5.08 1.69 -17.09
N HIS A 260 -4.77 0.40 -17.24
CA HIS A 260 -3.48 -0.17 -16.85
C HIS A 260 -2.32 0.38 -17.69
N GLU A 261 -1.10 0.18 -17.18
CA GLU A 261 0.11 0.74 -17.78
C GLU A 261 0.34 0.34 -19.23
N LEU A 262 -0.01 -0.88 -19.59
CA LEU A 262 0.11 -1.39 -20.95
C LEU A 262 -1.14 -1.16 -21.81
N CYS A 263 -2.14 -0.42 -21.32
CA CYS A 263 -3.44 -0.24 -21.97
C CYS A 263 -4.20 -1.53 -22.33
N GLY A 264 -3.82 -2.66 -21.74
CA GLY A 264 -4.38 -3.98 -22.08
C GLY A 264 -5.81 -4.22 -21.58
N ASN A 265 -6.27 -3.44 -20.60
CA ASN A 265 -7.61 -3.58 -20.01
C ASN A 265 -8.67 -2.65 -20.60
N LEU A 266 -8.33 -1.83 -21.61
CA LEU A 266 -9.21 -0.78 -22.13
C LEU A 266 -10.59 -1.33 -22.52
N GLN A 267 -10.63 -2.45 -23.23
CA GLN A 267 -11.88 -3.06 -23.70
C GLN A 267 -12.55 -3.94 -22.64
N SER A 268 -11.78 -4.76 -21.92
CA SER A 268 -12.34 -5.68 -20.91
C SER A 268 -13.02 -4.94 -19.76
N ALA A 269 -12.50 -3.78 -19.37
CA ALA A 269 -13.10 -2.96 -18.32
C ALA A 269 -14.43 -2.31 -18.73
N THR A 270 -14.71 -2.15 -20.03
CA THR A 270 -15.93 -1.46 -20.50
C THR A 270 -17.23 -2.17 -20.15
N ILE A 271 -17.16 -3.47 -19.89
CA ILE A 271 -18.30 -4.28 -19.45
C ILE A 271 -18.82 -3.80 -18.10
N VAL A 272 -17.90 -3.38 -17.22
CA VAL A 272 -18.22 -2.94 -15.85
C VAL A 272 -18.32 -1.42 -15.79
N LEU A 273 -17.34 -0.70 -16.35
CA LEU A 273 -17.18 0.74 -16.17
C LEU A 273 -17.82 1.60 -17.26
N GLY A 274 -18.37 0.98 -18.32
CA GLY A 274 -18.87 1.69 -19.50
C GLY A 274 -17.78 2.09 -20.50
N ARG A 275 -18.17 2.78 -21.57
CA ARG A 275 -17.34 3.07 -22.76
C ARG A 275 -16.96 4.53 -22.94
N VAL A 276 -17.50 5.45 -22.14
CA VAL A 276 -17.24 6.88 -22.31
C VAL A 276 -16.07 7.29 -21.43
N ILE A 277 -15.01 7.80 -22.05
CA ILE A 277 -13.77 8.21 -21.38
C ILE A 277 -13.53 9.70 -21.53
N CYS A 278 -12.72 10.29 -20.64
CA CYS A 278 -12.29 11.68 -20.75
C CYS A 278 -11.09 11.81 -21.69
N THR A 279 -11.09 12.85 -22.51
CA THR A 279 -9.98 13.25 -23.41
C THR A 279 -9.43 14.64 -23.11
N THR A 280 -9.98 15.31 -22.09
CA THR A 280 -9.40 16.49 -21.45
C THR A 280 -9.47 16.33 -19.93
N PRO A 281 -8.68 17.10 -19.16
CA PRO A 281 -8.77 17.12 -17.71
C PRO A 281 -10.22 17.39 -17.24
N PRO A 282 -10.77 16.53 -16.36
CA PRO A 282 -12.04 16.80 -15.68
C PRO A 282 -11.96 18.11 -14.89
N GLY A 283 -12.89 19.04 -15.13
CA GLY A 283 -12.89 20.38 -14.53
C GLY A 283 -12.31 21.48 -15.43
N GLY A 284 -11.87 21.12 -16.63
CA GLY A 284 -11.38 22.05 -17.65
C GLY A 284 -9.86 22.14 -17.72
N GLU A 285 -9.38 22.78 -18.77
CA GLU A 285 -7.97 23.11 -18.93
C GLU A 285 -7.65 24.38 -18.15
N TYR A 286 -6.59 24.34 -17.34
CA TYR A 286 -6.09 25.52 -16.67
C TYR A 286 -5.37 26.42 -17.69
N ASP A 287 -5.84 27.67 -17.83
CA ASP A 287 -5.29 28.62 -18.80
C ASP A 287 -3.91 29.12 -18.36
N HIS A 288 -2.89 28.74 -19.13
CA HIS A 288 -1.49 28.94 -18.81
C HIS A 288 -1.00 30.30 -19.33
N ASN A 289 -1.20 31.36 -18.54
CA ASN A 289 -0.76 32.72 -18.91
C ASN A 289 0.75 32.98 -18.77
N VAL A 290 1.60 31.96 -18.63
CA VAL A 290 3.06 32.12 -18.48
C VAL A 290 3.77 31.67 -19.76
N ASN A 291 4.22 32.65 -20.54
CA ASN A 291 4.78 32.49 -21.89
C ASN A 291 6.25 32.03 -21.95
N THR A 292 6.82 31.45 -20.89
CA THR A 292 8.24 31.09 -20.86
C THR A 292 8.46 29.59 -20.76
N THR A 293 9.05 29.02 -21.81
CA THR A 293 9.40 27.60 -21.99
C THR A 293 10.54 27.10 -21.10
N ASN A 294 11.19 27.98 -20.31
CA ASN A 294 12.33 27.62 -19.44
C ASN A 294 11.93 27.24 -18.01
N SER A 295 10.63 27.05 -17.77
CA SER A 295 10.04 26.68 -16.47
C SER A 295 9.17 25.42 -16.62
N ASP A 296 9.53 24.55 -17.58
CA ASP A 296 8.85 23.28 -17.82
C ASP A 296 9.41 22.21 -16.86
N PRO A 297 8.60 21.60 -15.98
CA PRO A 297 9.01 20.90 -14.76
C PRO A 297 9.12 19.39 -14.97
N ALA A 298 9.41 18.93 -16.18
CA ALA A 298 9.75 17.53 -16.41
C ALA A 298 11.07 17.11 -15.72
N TYR A 299 11.80 18.05 -15.07
CA TYR A 299 13.18 17.86 -14.62
C TYR A 299 13.53 18.41 -13.22
N SER A 300 12.61 19.02 -12.45
CA SER A 300 12.92 19.64 -11.14
C SER A 300 11.81 19.49 -10.08
N GLU A 301 12.21 19.39 -8.80
CA GLU A 301 11.33 19.28 -7.62
C GLU A 301 10.72 20.61 -7.18
N TYR A 302 11.34 21.74 -7.57
CA TYR A 302 10.92 23.10 -7.23
C TYR A 302 10.63 23.90 -8.49
N ALA A 303 9.77 24.90 -8.36
CA ALA A 303 9.62 25.90 -9.41
C ALA A 303 10.81 26.88 -9.40
N ASP A 304 11.45 27.07 -10.56
CA ASP A 304 12.58 28.01 -10.70
C ASP A 304 12.17 29.48 -10.56
N LYS A 305 10.88 29.78 -10.77
CA LYS A 305 10.32 31.14 -10.67
C LYS A 305 8.92 31.12 -10.08
N ALA A 306 8.69 32.06 -9.17
CA ALA A 306 7.35 32.37 -8.68
C ALA A 306 6.48 32.93 -9.82
N VAL A 307 5.27 32.40 -9.94
CA VAL A 307 4.22 32.93 -10.81
C VAL A 307 3.05 33.45 -9.96
N PRO A 308 2.52 34.63 -10.27
CA PRO A 308 1.39 35.18 -9.53
C PRO A 308 0.13 34.30 -9.71
N PRO A 309 -0.77 34.25 -8.71
CA PRO A 309 -2.07 33.59 -8.86
C PRO A 309 -2.84 34.17 -10.07
N PRO A 310 -3.68 33.37 -10.76
CA PRO A 310 -4.47 33.88 -11.88
C PRO A 310 -5.34 35.06 -11.47
N THR A 311 -5.46 36.02 -12.40
CA THR A 311 -6.26 37.23 -12.19
C THR A 311 -7.71 36.87 -11.84
N GLY A 312 -8.24 37.44 -10.75
CA GLY A 312 -9.61 37.21 -10.30
C GLY A 312 -9.81 35.99 -9.39
N THR A 313 -8.74 35.32 -8.97
CA THR A 313 -8.81 34.17 -8.07
C THR A 313 -8.61 34.53 -6.60
N THR A 314 -9.11 33.68 -5.70
CA THR A 314 -8.93 33.83 -4.26
C THR A 314 -7.96 32.78 -3.72
N LEU A 315 -6.81 33.22 -3.22
CA LEU A 315 -5.81 32.33 -2.63
C LEU A 315 -6.37 31.62 -1.38
N ALA A 316 -6.06 30.33 -1.22
CA ALA A 316 -6.39 29.57 -0.03
C ALA A 316 -5.69 30.15 1.21
N THR A 317 -6.32 30.01 2.38
CA THR A 317 -5.76 30.51 3.64
C THR A 317 -4.39 29.89 3.87
N ASN A 318 -3.39 30.72 4.17
CA ASN A 318 -1.99 30.34 4.42
C ASN A 318 -1.27 29.65 3.25
N ALA A 319 -1.86 29.56 2.05
CA ALA A 319 -1.14 29.09 0.88
C ALA A 319 -0.02 30.07 0.51
N THR A 320 1.13 29.53 0.12
CA THR A 320 2.26 30.35 -0.34
C THR A 320 1.94 31.09 -1.64
N LYS A 321 2.55 32.26 -1.84
CA LYS A 321 2.43 33.07 -3.05
C LYS A 321 3.57 32.84 -4.04
N ASP A 322 4.67 32.24 -3.61
CA ASP A 322 5.82 31.97 -4.49
C ASP A 322 5.70 30.54 -5.03
N CYS A 323 4.76 30.39 -5.96
CA CYS A 323 4.35 29.11 -6.51
C CYS A 323 4.69 29.00 -8.01
N GLY A 324 4.96 27.78 -8.47
CA GLY A 324 5.04 27.29 -9.85
C GLY A 324 4.57 25.83 -9.92
N ARG A 325 5.08 24.99 -10.83
CA ARG A 325 4.45 23.70 -11.18
C ARG A 325 5.15 22.47 -10.54
N CYS A 326 4.32 21.58 -9.97
CA CYS A 326 4.49 20.16 -9.57
C CYS A 326 4.69 19.78 -8.08
N LEU A 327 4.09 18.62 -7.75
CA LEU A 327 3.79 18.03 -6.43
C LEU A 327 4.90 17.06 -5.97
N PRO A 328 5.59 17.38 -4.87
CA PRO A 328 5.58 16.48 -3.69
C PRO A 328 5.30 17.23 -2.38
N LEU A 329 5.01 18.53 -2.44
CA LEU A 329 5.06 19.44 -1.29
C LEU A 329 3.74 20.20 -1.07
N PHE A 330 2.63 19.69 -1.62
CA PHE A 330 1.33 20.38 -1.65
C PHE A 330 0.80 20.77 -0.26
N ILE A 331 0.79 19.83 0.70
CA ILE A 331 0.33 20.09 2.07
C ILE A 331 1.24 21.12 2.76
N GLN A 332 2.54 21.06 2.52
CA GLN A 332 3.51 21.99 3.12
C GLN A 332 3.38 23.41 2.53
N ALA A 333 3.14 23.51 1.22
CA ALA A 333 2.88 24.75 0.52
C ALA A 333 1.49 25.34 0.83
N ASN A 334 0.56 24.51 1.32
CA ASN A 334 -0.81 24.88 1.66
C ASN A 334 -1.19 24.33 3.05
N PRO A 335 -0.75 24.98 4.14
CA PRO A 335 -1.02 24.53 5.52
C PRO A 335 -2.50 24.51 5.92
N SER A 336 -3.40 25.02 5.07
CA SER A 336 -4.85 24.85 5.23
C SER A 336 -5.36 23.47 4.81
N VAL A 337 -4.50 22.64 4.21
CA VAL A 337 -4.81 21.28 3.78
C VAL A 337 -4.04 20.30 4.66
N SER A 338 -4.73 19.34 5.28
CA SER A 338 -4.12 18.38 6.20
C SER A 338 -3.87 17.02 5.51
N GLU A 339 -2.84 16.30 5.94
CA GLU A 339 -2.43 15.02 5.36
C GLU A 339 -3.52 13.92 5.45
N GLY A 340 -4.29 13.90 6.54
CA GLY A 340 -5.38 12.92 6.75
C GLY A 340 -6.75 13.33 6.22
N SER A 341 -6.91 14.56 5.72
CA SER A 341 -8.20 15.11 5.28
C SER A 341 -8.08 15.96 4.02
N CYS A 342 -7.04 15.74 3.22
CA CYS A 342 -6.67 16.57 2.07
C CYS A 342 -7.87 16.94 1.19
N THR A 343 -8.69 15.95 0.80
CA THR A 343 -9.88 16.17 -0.04
C THR A 343 -10.94 17.06 0.62
N LYS A 344 -11.15 16.93 1.94
CA LYS A 344 -12.14 17.72 2.70
C LYS A 344 -11.68 19.16 2.92
N ASP A 345 -10.37 19.37 2.99
CA ASP A 345 -9.78 20.68 3.25
C ASP A 345 -9.62 21.53 1.96
N LEU A 346 -9.80 20.90 0.79
CA LEU A 346 -9.89 21.59 -0.49
C LEU A 346 -11.24 22.29 -0.63
N VAL A 347 -11.21 23.62 -0.67
CA VAL A 347 -12.38 24.48 -0.79
C VAL A 347 -12.56 24.87 -2.26
N PRO A 348 -13.71 24.53 -2.88
CA PRO A 348 -14.01 24.94 -4.25
C PRO A 348 -13.88 26.46 -4.45
N GLY A 349 -13.28 26.87 -5.57
CA GLY A 349 -13.06 28.28 -5.90
C GLY A 349 -11.84 28.93 -5.22
N ARG A 350 -11.04 28.16 -4.47
CA ARG A 350 -9.75 28.62 -3.93
C ARG A 350 -8.59 28.18 -4.81
N THR A 351 -7.56 29.01 -4.85
CA THR A 351 -6.29 28.71 -5.51
C THR A 351 -5.28 28.18 -4.49
N TYR A 352 -4.67 27.05 -4.80
CA TYR A 352 -3.67 26.38 -3.98
C TYR A 352 -2.33 26.36 -4.71
N CYS A 353 -1.23 26.38 -3.96
CA CYS A 353 0.09 26.25 -4.55
C CYS A 353 0.41 24.78 -4.86
N VAL A 354 0.60 24.45 -6.13
CA VAL A 354 0.88 23.08 -6.59
C VAL A 354 2.36 22.81 -6.88
N GLY A 355 3.25 23.77 -6.63
CA GLY A 355 4.70 23.60 -6.79
C GLY A 355 5.48 24.80 -6.25
N PRO A 356 5.83 24.85 -4.95
CA PRO A 356 6.53 26.00 -4.38
C PRO A 356 7.93 26.21 -4.98
N THR A 357 8.45 27.44 -4.92
CA THR A 357 9.87 27.70 -5.21
C THR A 357 10.76 27.18 -4.07
N GLU A 358 12.03 26.89 -4.36
CA GLU A 358 13.00 26.37 -3.39
C GLU A 358 13.16 27.29 -2.16
N GLU A 359 13.11 28.60 -2.37
CA GLU A 359 13.26 29.63 -1.34
C GLU A 359 12.13 29.61 -0.29
N VAL A 360 10.91 29.18 -0.66
CA VAL A 360 9.75 29.14 0.26
C VAL A 360 9.88 28.05 1.31
N LEU A 361 10.36 26.89 0.88
CA LEU A 361 10.42 25.71 1.73
C LEU A 361 11.70 25.64 2.55
N THR A 362 12.80 26.22 2.06
CA THR A 362 14.03 26.40 2.83
C THR A 362 13.85 27.30 4.07
N GLN A 363 12.82 28.16 4.10
CA GLN A 363 12.48 28.93 5.30
C GLN A 363 11.65 28.18 6.36
N LYS A 364 11.05 27.03 6.03
CA LYS A 364 10.17 26.28 6.96
C LYS A 364 10.49 24.80 7.15
N LEU A 365 11.30 24.18 6.30
CA LEU A 365 11.75 22.81 6.47
C LEU A 365 13.11 22.78 7.15
N LYS A 366 13.28 21.86 8.10
CA LYS A 366 14.61 21.31 8.36
C LYS A 366 15.09 20.74 7.02
N PRO A 367 16.28 21.09 6.52
CA PRO A 367 16.82 20.53 5.27
C PRO A 367 16.64 19.02 5.28
N VAL A 368 16.20 18.41 4.17
CA VAL A 368 16.33 16.96 4.00
C VAL A 368 17.78 16.64 4.33
N PRO A 369 18.05 15.80 5.36
CA PRO A 369 19.42 15.58 5.78
C PRO A 369 20.22 15.06 4.58
N PRO A 370 21.48 15.48 4.41
CA PRO A 370 22.32 14.90 3.37
C PRO A 370 22.32 13.38 3.54
N HIS A 371 22.22 12.65 2.43
CA HIS A 371 22.28 11.20 2.44
C HIS A 371 23.69 10.71 2.13
N THR A 372 24.05 9.58 2.71
CA THR A 372 25.29 8.87 2.40
C THR A 372 24.99 7.72 1.45
N ARG A 373 25.65 7.70 0.29
CA ARG A 373 25.61 6.57 -0.65
C ARG A 373 26.53 5.47 -0.14
N PHE A 374 25.99 4.29 0.11
CA PHE A 374 26.77 3.13 0.56
C PHE A 374 27.21 2.21 -0.58
N GLY A 375 26.56 2.32 -1.74
CA GLY A 375 26.97 1.66 -2.98
C GLY A 375 25.92 0.71 -3.53
N CYS A 376 26.34 -0.07 -4.53
CA CYS A 376 25.50 -1.04 -5.20
C CYS A 376 25.53 -2.40 -4.50
N PHE A 377 24.36 -2.95 -4.16
CA PHE A 377 24.22 -4.21 -3.44
C PHE A 377 23.37 -5.24 -4.21
N ALA A 378 23.69 -6.52 -4.04
CA ALA A 378 22.81 -7.63 -4.40
C ALA A 378 22.96 -8.77 -3.39
N ARG A 379 22.04 -9.74 -3.41
CA ARG A 379 22.22 -10.99 -2.64
C ARG A 379 23.01 -12.03 -3.41
N GLU A 380 23.69 -12.86 -2.64
CA GLU A 380 24.36 -14.08 -3.11
C GLU A 380 23.31 -15.11 -3.57
N ALA A 381 23.56 -15.81 -4.68
CA ALA A 381 22.61 -16.69 -5.39
C ALA A 381 22.18 -17.97 -4.62
N ASP A 382 22.58 -18.10 -3.37
CA ASP A 382 22.46 -19.27 -2.49
C ASP A 382 21.06 -19.42 -1.87
N THR A 383 20.29 -18.34 -1.73
CA THR A 383 19.03 -18.34 -0.96
C THR A 383 17.78 -18.11 -1.82
N THR A 384 16.63 -18.65 -1.37
CA THR A 384 15.31 -18.47 -2.01
C THR A 384 14.73 -17.05 -1.83
N ASN A 385 15.30 -16.23 -0.94
CA ASN A 385 14.85 -14.88 -0.64
C ASN A 385 15.81 -13.85 -1.26
N ARG A 386 15.35 -13.06 -2.24
CA ARG A 386 16.20 -12.13 -3.02
C ARG A 386 16.33 -10.72 -2.42
N SER A 387 15.72 -10.43 -1.27
CA SER A 387 15.61 -9.05 -0.78
C SER A 387 16.90 -8.57 -0.08
N VAL A 388 17.42 -7.40 -0.46
CA VAL A 388 18.60 -6.73 0.18
C VAL A 388 18.17 -5.94 1.42
N LEU A 389 16.94 -5.42 1.42
CA LEU A 389 16.26 -4.73 2.52
C LEU A 389 15.00 -5.52 2.91
N THR A 390 14.67 -5.63 4.20
CA THR A 390 13.64 -6.51 4.79
C THR A 390 12.21 -6.18 4.43
N LEU A 391 11.88 -4.90 4.23
CA LEU A 391 10.51 -4.47 3.96
C LEU A 391 10.18 -4.50 2.47
N ALA A 392 8.88 -4.72 2.24
CA ALA A 392 8.28 -4.90 0.94
C ALA A 392 8.51 -3.70 0.01
N ASP A 393 8.71 -4.03 -1.26
CA ASP A 393 8.70 -3.15 -2.42
C ASP A 393 7.52 -2.15 -2.35
N VAL A 394 7.83 -0.85 -2.36
CA VAL A 394 6.81 0.18 -2.60
C VAL A 394 6.90 0.57 -4.07
N GLN A 395 6.06 -0.06 -4.89
CA GLN A 395 6.04 0.16 -6.35
C GLN A 395 5.56 1.54 -6.82
N HIS A 396 5.34 2.51 -5.93
CA HIS A 396 4.46 3.66 -6.22
C HIS A 396 5.02 5.05 -5.86
N VAL A 397 6.34 5.25 -5.78
CA VAL A 397 6.88 6.62 -5.77
C VAL A 397 7.18 7.05 -7.21
N LYS A 398 6.14 7.48 -7.95
CA LYS A 398 6.29 8.09 -9.30
C LYS A 398 6.05 9.60 -9.18
N PRO A 399 6.96 10.49 -9.67
CA PRO A 399 8.24 10.20 -10.31
C PRO A 399 9.33 9.77 -9.31
N MET A 400 10.09 8.71 -9.63
CA MET A 400 11.12 8.15 -8.75
C MET A 400 12.43 8.96 -8.82
N SER A 401 12.98 9.34 -7.66
CA SER A 401 14.30 9.95 -7.47
C SER A 401 14.91 9.51 -6.13
N ILE A 402 16.22 9.76 -5.93
CA ILE A 402 16.89 9.47 -4.65
C ILE A 402 16.22 10.22 -3.48
N LEU A 403 15.94 11.51 -3.68
CA LEU A 403 15.26 12.37 -2.70
C LEU A 403 13.83 11.91 -2.41
N ALA A 404 13.12 11.44 -3.44
CA ALA A 404 11.75 10.95 -3.28
C ALA A 404 11.71 9.67 -2.42
N CYS A 405 12.62 8.73 -2.66
CA CYS A 405 12.74 7.52 -1.85
C CYS A 405 13.23 7.83 -0.43
N GLN A 406 14.25 8.69 -0.29
CA GLN A 406 14.74 9.18 1.01
C GLN A 406 13.61 9.77 1.85
N SER A 407 12.86 10.71 1.29
CA SER A 407 11.77 11.39 1.99
C SER A 407 10.68 10.41 2.41
N TYR A 408 10.31 9.49 1.51
CA TYR A 408 9.31 8.46 1.79
C TYR A 408 9.70 7.56 2.96
N CYS A 409 10.96 7.11 3.01
CA CYS A 409 11.48 6.23 4.04
C CYS A 409 11.65 6.96 5.38
N LEU A 410 12.23 8.17 5.38
CA LEU A 410 12.42 8.96 6.60
C LEU A 410 11.09 9.37 7.25
N LEU A 411 10.06 9.70 6.45
CA LEU A 411 8.71 9.99 6.97
C LEU A 411 8.09 8.80 7.72
N ARG A 412 8.55 7.58 7.45
CA ARG A 412 8.09 6.33 8.07
C ARG A 412 9.04 5.82 9.15
N GLY A 413 10.07 6.58 9.49
CA GLY A 413 11.07 6.23 10.50
C GLY A 413 12.08 5.17 10.05
N TRP A 414 12.28 5.03 8.74
CA TRP A 414 13.28 4.15 8.15
C TRP A 414 14.50 4.95 7.69
N ASN A 415 15.66 4.60 8.25
CA ASN A 415 16.90 5.36 8.10
C ASN A 415 17.79 4.88 6.93
N VAL A 416 17.47 3.72 6.36
CA VAL A 416 18.14 3.11 5.21
C VAL A 416 17.13 2.97 4.08
N TRP A 417 17.55 3.29 2.87
CA TRP A 417 16.71 3.08 1.70
C TRP A 417 17.51 2.61 0.49
N GLY A 418 16.81 1.95 -0.41
CA GLY A 418 17.38 1.37 -1.61
C GLY A 418 16.49 1.62 -2.81
N ILE A 419 17.11 1.76 -3.98
CA ILE A 419 16.38 1.94 -5.23
C ILE A 419 16.76 0.85 -6.21
N GLN A 420 15.76 0.26 -6.87
CA GLN A 420 15.91 -0.79 -7.86
C GLN A 420 15.11 -0.46 -9.12
N ASN A 421 15.51 -1.04 -10.25
CA ASN A 421 14.73 -1.00 -11.49
C ASN A 421 14.38 0.38 -12.06
N GLY A 422 14.99 1.45 -11.53
CA GLY A 422 14.69 2.83 -11.94
C GLY A 422 13.43 3.43 -11.30
N ASP A 423 12.58 2.62 -10.65
CA ASP A 423 11.25 3.03 -10.18
C ASP A 423 10.77 2.37 -8.88
N SER A 424 11.56 1.48 -8.28
CA SER A 424 11.19 0.73 -7.08
C SER A 424 11.97 1.26 -5.87
N CYS A 425 11.27 1.67 -4.81
CA CYS A 425 11.87 2.19 -3.56
C CYS A 425 11.68 1.18 -2.43
N PHE A 426 12.75 0.94 -1.68
CA PHE A 426 12.83 0.02 -0.56
C PHE A 426 13.27 0.78 0.68
N CYS A 427 12.61 0.57 1.81
CA CYS A 427 12.96 1.21 3.08
C CYS A 427 13.34 0.16 4.11
N ASP A 428 14.27 0.48 5.01
CA ASP A 428 14.60 -0.34 6.17
C ASP A 428 15.36 0.50 7.22
N ASN A 429 15.73 -0.12 8.33
CA ASN A 429 16.66 0.44 9.31
C ASN A 429 18.06 -0.17 9.20
N GLN A 430 18.22 -1.27 8.43
CA GLN A 430 19.49 -1.97 8.28
C GLN A 430 19.53 -2.83 7.01
N LEU A 431 20.73 -3.14 6.53
CA LEU A 431 20.94 -4.17 5.52
C LEU A 431 20.61 -5.56 6.08
N ARG A 432 20.01 -6.42 5.25
CA ARG A 432 19.82 -7.84 5.60
C ARG A 432 21.13 -8.60 5.59
N MET A 433 21.17 -9.69 6.37
CA MET A 433 22.22 -10.70 6.20
C MET A 433 22.30 -11.17 4.73
N ASP A 434 23.51 -11.50 4.31
CA ASP A 434 23.88 -11.88 2.93
C ASP A 434 23.88 -10.77 1.89
N SER A 435 23.54 -9.52 2.25
CA SER A 435 23.72 -8.38 1.36
C SER A 435 25.20 -8.19 1.02
N GLN A 436 25.53 -8.24 -0.28
CA GLN A 436 26.89 -8.07 -0.76
C GLN A 436 27.01 -6.79 -1.56
N ILE A 437 28.07 -6.03 -1.29
CA ILE A 437 28.48 -4.95 -2.17
C ILE A 437 29.02 -5.56 -3.48
N ILE A 438 28.43 -5.14 -4.59
CA ILE A 438 28.81 -5.57 -5.93
C ILE A 438 29.44 -4.41 -6.70
N ASP A 439 29.84 -4.66 -7.95
CA ASP A 439 30.39 -3.61 -8.80
C ASP A 439 29.31 -2.56 -9.14
N ASP A 440 29.66 -1.28 -9.03
CA ASP A 440 28.76 -0.15 -9.29
C ASP A 440 28.16 -0.21 -10.71
N SER A 441 28.83 -0.83 -11.69
CA SER A 441 28.28 -1.02 -13.04
C SER A 441 27.00 -1.86 -13.10
N LYS A 442 26.66 -2.56 -12.01
CA LYS A 442 25.41 -3.31 -11.88
C LYS A 442 24.22 -2.42 -11.49
N CYS A 443 24.48 -1.30 -10.83
CA CYS A 443 23.51 -0.23 -10.63
C CYS A 443 23.69 0.76 -11.79
N ASN A 444 23.03 0.48 -12.90
CA ASN A 444 23.20 1.25 -14.15
C ASN A 444 21.88 1.70 -14.78
N MET A 445 20.76 1.50 -14.09
CA MET A 445 19.47 2.00 -14.54
C MET A 445 19.26 3.43 -14.04
N ARG A 446 18.76 4.28 -14.94
CA ARG A 446 18.41 5.67 -14.62
C ARG A 446 17.06 5.72 -13.93
N CYS A 447 16.85 6.70 -13.07
CA CYS A 447 15.56 6.91 -12.43
C CYS A 447 14.52 7.35 -13.47
N ASN A 448 13.30 6.83 -13.39
CA ASN A 448 12.20 7.23 -14.29
C ASN A 448 11.79 8.70 -14.08
N GLY A 449 12.01 9.24 -12.87
CA GLY A 449 11.71 10.63 -12.51
C GLY A 449 12.89 11.61 -12.59
N ASN A 450 14.13 11.10 -12.73
CA ASN A 450 15.33 11.92 -12.83
C ASN A 450 16.42 11.15 -13.57
N THR A 451 16.63 11.50 -14.84
CA THR A 451 17.57 10.77 -15.69
C THR A 451 19.03 11.06 -15.38
N THR A 452 19.37 12.03 -14.51
CA THR A 452 20.78 12.32 -14.15
C THR A 452 21.34 11.33 -13.13
N ASN A 453 20.48 10.77 -12.27
CA ASN A 453 20.87 9.84 -11.21
C ASN A 453 20.64 8.38 -11.61
N VAL A 454 21.43 7.50 -10.98
CA VAL A 454 21.27 6.05 -11.06
C VAL A 454 20.32 5.59 -9.96
N CYS A 455 19.36 4.76 -10.32
CA CYS A 455 18.32 4.21 -9.44
C CYS A 455 18.37 2.66 -9.48
N GLY A 456 19.54 2.12 -9.17
CA GLY A 456 19.76 0.68 -9.06
C GLY A 456 19.95 -0.04 -10.40
N GLY A 457 19.64 -1.33 -10.38
CA GLY A 457 19.88 -2.31 -11.45
C GLY A 457 18.88 -3.47 -11.38
N LYS A 458 18.92 -4.36 -12.39
CA LYS A 458 17.85 -5.37 -12.61
C LYS A 458 17.72 -6.34 -11.45
N ASP A 459 18.86 -6.64 -10.84
CA ASP A 459 19.02 -7.50 -9.68
C ASP A 459 19.96 -6.83 -8.66
N ALA A 460 20.02 -5.49 -8.67
CA ALA A 460 20.96 -4.72 -7.88
C ALA A 460 20.27 -3.48 -7.30
N ILE A 461 20.47 -3.24 -6.01
CA ILE A 461 19.86 -2.14 -5.28
C ILE A 461 20.95 -1.12 -4.97
N GLU A 462 20.72 0.12 -5.36
CA GLU A 462 21.57 1.25 -4.96
C GLU A 462 21.12 1.71 -3.57
N VAL A 463 22.00 1.60 -2.56
CA VAL A 463 21.65 1.79 -1.14
C VAL A 463 22.21 3.09 -0.58
N PHE A 464 21.36 3.77 0.22
CA PHE A 464 21.61 5.03 0.86
C PHE A 464 21.16 5.00 2.33
N GLY A 465 21.63 5.93 3.14
CA GLY A 465 21.09 6.18 4.48
C GLY A 465 21.26 7.63 4.94
N ASP A 466 20.60 7.99 6.04
CA ASP A 466 20.62 9.32 6.65
C ASP A 466 21.83 9.55 7.56
N GLN A 467 22.53 8.48 7.92
CA GLN A 467 23.73 8.48 8.74
C GLN A 467 24.92 7.99 7.93
N ASP A 468 26.12 8.29 8.42
CA ASP A 468 27.37 7.80 7.83
C ASP A 468 27.64 6.32 8.12
N MET A 469 26.84 5.70 9.00
CA MET A 469 26.93 4.29 9.38
C MET A 469 25.74 3.50 8.85
N LEU A 470 26.02 2.51 8.00
CA LEU A 470 25.00 1.56 7.54
C LEU A 470 24.89 0.40 8.52
N ARG A 471 23.77 0.31 9.25
CA ARG A 471 23.50 -0.87 10.08
C ARG A 471 23.35 -2.11 9.22
N VAL A 472 23.91 -3.22 9.67
CA VAL A 472 23.87 -4.51 8.98
C VAL A 472 23.36 -5.55 9.96
N GLN A 473 22.41 -6.37 9.55
CA GLN A 473 21.96 -7.50 10.35
C GLN A 473 23.09 -8.54 10.48
N TYR A 474 23.31 -9.03 11.71
CA TYR A 474 24.33 -10.02 12.03
C TYR A 474 23.79 -11.08 13.00
N ALA A 475 24.55 -12.15 13.17
CA ALA A 475 24.35 -13.18 14.17
C ALA A 475 25.65 -13.42 14.95
N SER A 476 25.54 -13.60 16.28
CA SER A 476 26.67 -14.02 17.12
C SER A 476 26.94 -15.51 16.90
N LEU A 477 28.21 -15.86 16.71
CA LEU A 477 28.72 -17.24 16.65
C LEU A 477 29.31 -17.68 18.01
N GLY A 478 29.36 -16.77 18.99
CA GLY A 478 29.79 -17.04 20.35
C GLY A 478 31.15 -16.45 20.72
N CYS A 479 31.63 -16.81 21.91
CA CYS A 479 32.86 -16.30 22.52
C CYS A 479 34.06 -17.22 22.21
N TYR A 480 35.22 -16.66 21.84
CA TYR A 480 36.41 -17.40 21.39
C TYR A 480 37.70 -16.93 22.06
N SER A 481 38.60 -17.87 22.37
CA SER A 481 39.90 -17.58 23.00
C SER A 481 40.92 -16.94 22.04
N TRP A 482 41.62 -15.91 22.51
CA TRP A 482 42.70 -15.22 21.77
C TRP A 482 43.90 -16.09 21.42
N SER A 483 44.11 -17.22 22.13
CA SER A 483 45.29 -18.08 21.92
C SER A 483 45.45 -18.57 20.47
N LYS A 484 44.37 -18.49 19.68
CA LYS A 484 44.38 -18.50 18.21
C LYS A 484 43.41 -17.43 17.72
N GLN A 485 43.86 -16.52 16.86
CA GLN A 485 43.01 -15.51 16.24
C GLN A 485 41.77 -16.19 15.62
N ALA A 486 40.57 -15.87 16.11
CA ALA A 486 39.36 -16.68 15.82
C ALA A 486 38.90 -16.60 14.36
N ILE A 487 39.21 -15.48 13.70
CA ILE A 487 38.90 -15.19 12.30
C ILE A 487 40.18 -14.83 11.55
N ARG A 488 40.25 -15.14 10.25
CA ARG A 488 41.39 -14.86 9.36
C ARG A 488 40.93 -14.45 7.95
N GLY A 489 41.89 -14.14 7.08
CA GLY A 489 41.62 -13.92 5.65
C GLY A 489 41.69 -12.46 5.15
N THR A 490 42.16 -11.53 5.99
CA THR A 490 42.65 -10.21 5.54
C THR A 490 44.17 -10.25 5.52
N THR A 491 44.81 -9.91 4.40
CA THR A 491 46.28 -9.81 4.33
C THR A 491 46.74 -8.66 5.23
N GLY A 492 47.12 -8.97 6.48
CA GLY A 492 47.74 -8.01 7.40
C GLY A 492 46.87 -7.46 8.53
N GLY A 493 45.83 -8.18 8.99
CA GLY A 493 45.16 -7.87 10.26
C GLY A 493 44.51 -6.49 10.30
N ASP A 494 43.32 -6.38 9.72
CA ASP A 494 42.47 -5.18 9.82
C ASP A 494 41.81 -5.09 11.21
N THR A 495 42.61 -5.15 12.28
CA THR A 495 42.13 -4.79 13.63
C THR A 495 42.13 -3.28 13.74
N ILE A 496 40.95 -2.72 13.95
CA ILE A 496 40.72 -1.29 14.08
C ILE A 496 40.37 -1.02 15.54
N GLU A 497 41.11 -0.10 16.15
CA GLU A 497 40.86 0.36 17.51
C GLU A 497 40.03 1.65 17.45
N SER A 498 38.89 1.67 18.14
CA SER A 498 38.11 2.87 18.40
C SER A 498 37.90 3.01 19.90
N PRO A 499 38.71 3.83 20.59
CA PRO A 499 38.66 3.94 22.05
C PRO A 499 37.33 4.42 22.61
N ASP A 500 36.59 5.24 21.86
CA ASP A 500 35.40 5.95 22.36
C ASP A 500 34.12 5.67 21.56
N GLU A 501 34.19 5.04 20.39
CA GLU A 501 33.04 4.91 19.48
C GLU A 501 32.76 3.46 19.04
N MET A 502 33.41 2.46 19.64
CA MET A 502 33.20 1.07 19.22
C MET A 502 31.81 0.57 19.63
N SER A 503 31.09 -0.04 18.69
CA SER A 503 29.86 -0.80 18.95
C SER A 503 29.80 -2.03 18.04
N VAL A 504 28.86 -2.93 18.30
CA VAL A 504 28.66 -4.10 17.44
C VAL A 504 28.26 -3.65 16.02
N ASP A 505 27.35 -2.69 15.92
CA ASP A 505 26.89 -2.13 14.65
C ASP A 505 28.01 -1.42 13.87
N ALA A 506 28.87 -0.66 14.57
CA ALA A 506 30.00 0.04 13.96
C ALA A 506 30.99 -0.95 13.33
N CYS A 507 31.32 -2.02 14.05
CA CYS A 507 32.21 -3.07 13.55
C CYS A 507 31.56 -3.87 12.40
N ALA A 508 30.27 -4.20 12.52
CA ALA A 508 29.52 -4.88 11.46
C ALA A 508 29.49 -4.06 10.15
N SER A 509 29.17 -2.76 10.25
CA SER A 509 29.18 -1.81 9.14
C SER A 509 30.54 -1.75 8.45
N LEU A 510 31.60 -1.50 9.23
CA LEU A 510 32.98 -1.39 8.75
C LEU A 510 33.45 -2.66 8.05
N CYS A 511 33.23 -3.81 8.67
CA CYS A 511 33.69 -5.08 8.12
C CYS A 511 32.93 -5.49 6.87
N THR A 512 31.61 -5.21 6.82
CA THR A 512 30.76 -5.58 5.68
C THR A 512 30.95 -4.60 4.52
N VAL A 513 30.84 -3.30 4.76
CA VAL A 513 30.80 -2.27 3.72
C VAL A 513 32.21 -1.91 3.27
N THR A 514 33.12 -1.63 4.20
CA THR A 514 34.48 -1.16 3.88
C THR A 514 35.43 -2.31 3.58
N LYS A 515 35.44 -3.36 4.43
CA LYS A 515 36.40 -4.47 4.32
C LYS A 515 35.87 -5.67 3.53
N LYS A 516 34.60 -5.66 3.11
CA LYS A 516 33.95 -6.72 2.31
C LYS A 516 34.20 -8.12 2.89
N SER A 517 33.95 -8.25 4.19
CA SER A 517 34.24 -9.42 5.02
C SER A 517 32.96 -9.97 5.63
N ASP A 518 32.86 -11.29 5.72
CA ASP A 518 31.65 -12.00 6.19
C ASP A 518 31.63 -12.24 7.70
N PHE A 519 32.78 -12.07 8.35
CA PHE A 519 32.97 -12.23 9.80
C PHE A 519 33.59 -10.97 10.40
N PHE A 520 33.22 -10.70 11.64
CA PHE A 520 33.86 -9.70 12.46
C PHE A 520 33.95 -10.16 13.91
N ALA A 521 34.93 -9.64 14.65
CA ALA A 521 35.16 -9.99 16.04
C ALA A 521 35.45 -8.74 16.86
N LEU A 522 34.86 -8.68 18.05
CA LEU A 522 35.02 -7.58 19.00
C LEU A 522 35.81 -8.04 20.21
N TRP A 523 36.78 -7.24 20.63
CA TRP A 523 37.66 -7.55 21.75
C TRP A 523 37.88 -6.33 22.64
N GLU A 524 38.00 -6.58 23.95
CA GLU A 524 38.39 -5.60 24.96
C GLU A 524 37.61 -4.27 24.92
N GLY A 525 36.36 -4.29 24.44
CA GLY A 525 35.49 -3.10 24.41
C GLY A 525 35.73 -2.14 23.25
N LYS A 526 36.89 -2.20 22.57
CA LYS A 526 37.35 -1.15 21.64
C LYS A 526 38.00 -1.65 20.34
N LEU A 527 38.25 -2.94 20.20
CA LEU A 527 38.92 -3.51 19.03
C LEU A 527 37.91 -4.23 18.15
N CYS A 528 37.91 -3.91 16.85
CA CYS A 528 37.13 -4.57 15.82
C CYS A 528 38.07 -5.24 14.82
N THR A 529 37.92 -6.55 14.60
CA THR A 529 38.70 -7.30 13.61
C THR A 529 37.78 -7.82 12.52
N CYS A 530 38.13 -7.63 11.25
CA CYS A 530 37.38 -8.18 10.11
C CYS A 530 38.05 -9.44 9.54
N GLY A 531 37.25 -10.42 9.11
CA GLY A 531 37.73 -11.69 8.57
C GLY A 531 36.80 -12.29 7.50
N ARG A 532 37.38 -13.08 6.60
CA ARG A 532 36.63 -13.77 5.53
C ARG A 532 36.28 -15.21 5.87
N GLU A 533 36.97 -15.78 6.86
CA GLU A 533 36.77 -17.16 7.28
C GLU A 533 37.13 -17.35 8.76
N MET A 534 36.55 -18.36 9.39
CA MET A 534 36.94 -18.83 10.71
C MET A 534 38.31 -19.52 10.65
N THR A 535 39.16 -19.29 11.65
CA THR A 535 40.45 -19.97 11.77
C THR A 535 40.23 -21.44 12.15
N PRO A 536 40.83 -22.41 11.43
CA PRO A 536 40.73 -23.82 11.76
C PRO A 536 41.20 -24.13 13.19
N GLY A 537 40.32 -24.75 13.98
CA GLY A 537 40.58 -25.07 15.38
C GLY A 537 40.57 -23.87 16.32
N ALA A 538 39.87 -22.79 15.95
CA ALA A 538 39.45 -21.75 16.89
C ALA A 538 38.68 -22.39 18.05
N LYS A 539 39.00 -21.98 19.28
CA LYS A 539 38.41 -22.56 20.50
C LYS A 539 37.33 -21.65 21.05
N THR A 540 36.11 -22.16 21.14
CA THR A 540 35.02 -21.50 21.85
C THR A 540 35.27 -21.52 23.36
N THR A 541 34.70 -20.54 24.05
CA THR A 541 34.69 -20.41 25.51
C THR A 541 33.29 -19.99 25.99
N SER A 542 33.10 -19.82 27.30
CA SER A 542 31.84 -19.36 27.87
C SER A 542 31.48 -17.95 27.41
N MET A 543 30.21 -17.72 27.05
CA MET A 543 29.71 -16.37 26.76
C MET A 543 29.86 -15.42 27.95
N GLU A 544 29.93 -15.93 29.18
CA GLU A 544 30.17 -15.12 30.37
C GLU A 544 31.55 -14.45 30.39
N GLU A 545 32.50 -14.95 29.59
CA GLU A 545 33.83 -14.32 29.46
C GLU A 545 33.81 -13.13 28.50
N CYS A 546 32.85 -13.08 27.57
CA CYS A 546 32.62 -11.94 26.67
C CYS A 546 31.73 -10.88 27.35
N ASN A 547 32.26 -10.31 28.43
CA ASN A 547 31.53 -9.44 29.36
C ASN A 547 32.06 -7.99 29.44
N VAL A 548 32.90 -7.59 28.48
CA VAL A 548 33.42 -6.23 28.42
C VAL A 548 32.50 -5.39 27.56
N ALA A 549 31.96 -4.32 28.13
CA ALA A 549 31.08 -3.39 27.42
C ALA A 549 31.82 -2.69 26.27
N CYS A 550 31.08 -2.40 25.21
CA CYS A 550 31.54 -1.58 24.10
C CYS A 550 31.82 -0.13 24.52
N SER A 551 32.85 0.50 23.96
CA SER A 551 33.22 1.88 24.31
C SER A 551 32.24 2.94 23.82
N GLY A 552 31.56 2.70 22.70
CA GLY A 552 30.70 3.67 22.01
C GLY A 552 29.19 3.48 22.19
N GLN A 553 28.73 2.34 22.74
CA GLN A 553 27.30 2.07 22.90
C GLN A 553 26.98 1.43 24.26
N LEU A 554 26.11 2.10 25.03
CA LEU A 554 25.61 1.61 26.31
C LEU A 554 24.71 0.38 26.12
N GLY A 555 25.13 -0.76 26.69
CA GLY A 555 24.34 -2.00 26.72
C GLY A 555 24.90 -3.13 25.84
N ASP A 556 25.77 -2.81 24.88
CA ASP A 556 26.40 -3.82 24.03
C ASP A 556 27.67 -4.38 24.67
N MET A 557 27.95 -5.67 24.43
CA MET A 557 29.21 -6.32 24.81
C MET A 557 30.13 -6.45 23.59
N CYS A 558 31.40 -6.12 23.79
CA CYS A 558 32.44 -6.10 22.76
C CYS A 558 33.59 -7.03 23.17
N GLY A 559 33.25 -8.31 23.35
CA GLY A 559 34.18 -9.37 23.74
C GLY A 559 34.57 -9.33 25.22
N GLY A 560 35.78 -9.78 25.53
CA GLY A 560 36.26 -9.93 26.90
C GLY A 560 37.78 -9.83 27.01
N LYS A 561 38.30 -9.93 28.23
CA LYS A 561 39.76 -9.89 28.45
C LYS A 561 40.41 -11.17 27.91
N GLY A 562 41.09 -11.07 26.76
CA GLY A 562 41.73 -12.22 26.10
C GLY A 562 40.77 -13.14 25.33
N VAL A 563 39.53 -12.70 25.07
CA VAL A 563 38.50 -13.44 24.32
C VAL A 563 37.71 -12.48 23.42
N ALA A 564 37.18 -12.96 22.29
CA ALA A 564 36.28 -12.19 21.42
C ALA A 564 34.91 -12.77 21.42
N GLU A 565 33.95 -11.89 21.22
CA GLU A 565 32.72 -12.31 20.58
C GLU A 565 32.87 -12.21 19.05
N VAL A 566 32.57 -13.31 18.36
CA VAL A 566 32.66 -13.41 16.90
C VAL A 566 31.26 -13.42 16.31
N PHE A 567 31.08 -12.67 15.24
CA PHE A 567 29.80 -12.50 14.54
C PHE A 567 29.96 -12.78 13.06
N THR A 568 28.83 -13.03 12.39
CA THR A 568 28.75 -13.11 10.93
C THR A 568 27.58 -12.31 10.39
N THR A 569 27.74 -11.74 9.20
CA THR A 569 26.67 -11.09 8.43
C THR A 569 26.10 -12.00 7.33
N LYS A 570 26.43 -13.30 7.37
CA LYS A 570 25.99 -14.31 6.41
C LYS A 570 25.17 -15.42 7.07
N THR A 571 23.98 -15.70 6.54
CA THR A 571 23.08 -16.73 7.10
C THR A 571 23.67 -18.13 7.00
N LYS A 572 24.31 -18.47 5.86
CA LYS A 572 24.92 -19.78 5.63
C LYS A 572 25.95 -20.17 6.70
N ASN A 573 26.61 -19.18 7.30
CA ASN A 573 27.63 -19.39 8.33
C ASN A 573 27.03 -19.69 9.71
N VAL A 574 25.77 -19.37 9.93
CA VAL A 574 25.04 -19.67 11.18
C VAL A 574 24.59 -21.13 11.21
N VAL A 575 24.27 -21.72 10.05
CA VAL A 575 23.79 -23.11 9.94
C VAL A 575 24.93 -24.13 10.00
N ALA A 576 26.17 -23.69 9.77
CA ALA A 576 27.35 -24.55 9.69
C ALA A 576 28.15 -24.67 11.01
N SER A 577 27.74 -23.96 12.08
CA SER A 577 28.45 -23.89 13.37
C SER A 577 27.91 -24.86 14.43
#